data_AF-A0AB33JNF0-F1
#
_entry.id   AF-A0AB33JNF0-F1
#
_cell.length_a   1.000
_cell.length_b   1.000
_cell.length_c   1.000
_cell.angle_alpha   90.00
_cell.angle_beta   90.00
_cell.angle_gamma   90.00
#
_symmetry.space_group_name_H-M   'P 1'
#
loop_
_entity.id
_entity.type
_entity.pdbx_description
1 polymer ?
#
loop_
_entity_poly.entity_id
_entity_poly.type
_entity_poly.pdbx_seq_one_letter_code
_entity_poly.pdbx_strand_id
1 'polypeptide(L)'
;MATVIYNDRISTWRKMKQLDELLETKPTAQAVADMAELRIRNLQAFAELRSFNDTGKFLCKHPILYGRSEIAKLIKLLKADPAEFLRRHKNVLDNIKRYRSYLKRSDRKDRRTQDRQNLERHQEHERLFKMVFEQKYK
;
A
#
# COMPACT_ATOMS: atom_id res chain seq x y z
N MET A 1 3.26 2.72 -13.53
CA MET A 1 2.24 2.67 -12.44
C MET A 1 1.69 4.05 -12.11
N ALA A 2 2.54 5.07 -11.90
CA ALA A 2 2.13 6.45 -11.68
C ALA A 2 1.13 6.98 -12.73
N THR A 3 1.39 6.74 -14.03
CA THR A 3 0.50 7.14 -15.13
C THR A 3 -0.92 6.56 -15.01
N VAL A 4 -1.04 5.32 -14.53
CA VAL A 4 -2.35 4.66 -14.38
C VAL A 4 -3.15 5.31 -13.25
N ILE A 5 -2.51 5.57 -12.10
CA ILE A 5 -3.15 6.26 -10.97
C ILE A 5 -3.51 7.70 -11.34
N TYR A 6 -2.62 8.38 -12.07
CA TYR A 6 -2.85 9.73 -12.55
C TYR A 6 -4.06 9.81 -13.47
N ASN A 7 -4.17 8.89 -14.42
CA ASN A 7 -5.32 8.80 -15.32
C ASN A 7 -6.61 8.50 -14.53
N ASP A 8 -6.57 7.60 -13.56
CA ASP A 8 -7.73 7.30 -12.71
C ASP A 8 -8.19 8.52 -11.90
N ARG A 9 -7.25 9.32 -11.38
CA ARG A 9 -7.55 10.59 -10.71
C ARG A 9 -8.30 11.57 -11.62
N ILE A 10 -7.89 11.67 -12.89
CA ILE A 10 -8.56 12.54 -13.86
C ILE A 10 -9.95 12.01 -14.19
N SER A 11 -10.07 10.70 -14.45
CA SER A 11 -11.34 10.07 -14.78
C SER A 11 -12.35 10.17 -13.64
N THR A 12 -11.93 9.93 -12.40
CA THR A 12 -12.79 10.07 -11.21
C THR A 12 -13.25 11.51 -11.01
N TRP A 13 -12.36 12.50 -11.17
CA TRP A 13 -12.73 13.91 -11.09
C TRP A 13 -13.78 14.31 -12.14
N ARG A 14 -13.61 13.86 -13.40
CA ARG A 14 -14.58 14.14 -14.47
C ARG A 14 -15.97 13.56 -14.15
N LYS A 15 -16.01 12.32 -13.64
CA LYS A 15 -17.26 11.67 -13.22
C LYS A 15 -17.91 12.38 -12.04
N MET A 16 -17.13 12.84 -11.07
CA MET A 16 -17.66 13.62 -9.95
C MET A 16 -18.31 14.92 -10.42
N LYS A 17 -17.69 15.64 -11.36
CA LYS A 17 -18.29 16.86 -11.93
C LYS A 17 -19.65 16.58 -12.60
N GLN A 18 -19.76 15.48 -13.34
CA GLN A 18 -21.02 15.08 -13.96
C GLN A 18 -22.10 14.73 -12.92
N LEU A 19 -21.71 14.06 -11.83
CA LEU A 19 -22.64 13.75 -10.73
C LEU A 19 -23.07 15.00 -9.97
N ASP A 20 -22.19 15.98 -9.81
CA ASP A 20 -22.50 17.26 -9.17
C ASP A 20 -23.67 17.97 -9.89
N GLU A 21 -23.58 18.08 -11.22
CA GLU A 21 -24.63 18.65 -12.06
C GLU A 21 -25.96 17.86 -11.98
N LEU A 22 -25.89 16.53 -11.84
CA LEU A 22 -27.07 15.67 -11.67
C LEU A 22 -27.69 15.79 -10.27
N LEU A 23 -26.88 15.94 -9.23
CA LEU A 23 -27.35 16.07 -7.84
C LEU A 23 -28.06 17.40 -7.59
N GLU A 24 -27.63 18.48 -8.24
CA GLU A 24 -28.30 19.78 -8.23
C GLU A 24 -29.71 19.72 -8.84
N THR A 25 -29.95 18.83 -9.82
CA THR A 25 -31.25 18.72 -10.50
C THR A 25 -32.17 17.68 -9.87
N LYS A 26 -31.68 16.48 -9.57
CA LYS A 26 -32.45 15.38 -8.96
C LYS A 26 -31.57 14.53 -8.01
N PRO A 27 -31.49 14.89 -6.73
CA PRO A 27 -30.69 14.14 -5.78
C PRO A 27 -31.30 12.75 -5.55
N THR A 28 -30.52 11.71 -5.85
CA THR A 28 -30.87 10.31 -5.59
C THR A 28 -29.88 9.73 -4.61
N ALA A 29 -30.34 8.90 -3.65
CA ALA A 29 -29.46 8.28 -2.64
C ALA A 29 -28.28 7.52 -3.27
N GLN A 30 -28.50 6.85 -4.41
CA GLN A 30 -27.44 6.18 -5.16
C GLN A 30 -26.39 7.16 -5.71
N ALA A 31 -26.81 8.27 -6.30
CA ALA A 31 -25.90 9.27 -6.85
C ALA A 31 -25.05 9.93 -5.74
N VAL A 32 -25.61 10.11 -4.55
CA VAL A 32 -24.87 10.60 -3.38
C VAL A 32 -23.83 9.56 -2.91
N ALA A 33 -24.20 8.28 -2.86
CA ALA A 33 -23.26 7.21 -2.53
C ALA A 33 -22.12 7.11 -3.56
N ASP A 34 -22.44 7.14 -4.86
CA ASP A 34 -21.46 7.11 -5.94
C ASP A 34 -20.49 8.30 -5.88
N MET A 35 -21.00 9.50 -5.57
CA MET A 35 -20.19 10.70 -5.37
C MET A 35 -19.21 10.53 -4.21
N ALA A 36 -19.67 9.97 -3.08
CA ALA A 36 -18.82 9.70 -1.91
C ALA A 36 -17.74 8.65 -2.24
N GLU A 37 -18.08 7.56 -2.91
CA GLU A 37 -17.12 6.53 -3.33
C GLU A 37 -16.05 7.08 -4.29
N LEU A 38 -16.47 7.85 -5.30
CA LEU A 38 -15.56 8.50 -6.22
C LEU A 38 -14.64 9.48 -5.51
N ARG A 39 -15.14 10.23 -4.53
CA ARG A 39 -14.34 11.13 -3.71
C ARG A 39 -13.29 10.37 -2.90
N ILE A 40 -13.68 9.29 -2.24
CA ILE A 40 -12.76 8.42 -1.48
C ILE A 40 -11.66 7.89 -2.41
N ARG A 41 -12.02 7.37 -3.58
CA ARG A 41 -11.06 6.86 -4.57
C ARG A 41 -10.11 7.95 -5.07
N ASN A 42 -10.61 9.15 -5.34
CA ASN A 42 -9.79 10.26 -5.79
C ASN A 42 -8.77 10.70 -4.72
N LEU A 43 -9.19 10.78 -3.47
CA LEU A 43 -8.31 11.09 -2.33
C LEU A 43 -7.23 10.01 -2.15
N GLN A 44 -7.59 8.74 -2.31
CA GLN A 44 -6.62 7.64 -2.30
C GLN A 44 -5.59 7.81 -3.42
N ALA A 45 -6.02 8.05 -4.67
CA ALA A 45 -5.12 8.28 -5.79
C ALA A 45 -4.17 9.47 -5.56
N PHE A 46 -4.67 10.54 -4.94
CA PHE A 46 -3.85 11.69 -4.57
C PHE A 46 -2.79 11.33 -3.53
N ALA A 47 -3.17 10.62 -2.46
CA ALA A 47 -2.25 10.17 -1.43
C ALA A 47 -1.15 9.24 -1.98
N GLU A 48 -1.49 8.37 -2.92
CA GLU A 48 -0.53 7.50 -3.63
C GLU A 48 0.50 8.32 -4.42
N LEU A 49 0.03 9.27 -5.23
CA LEU A 49 0.91 10.10 -6.07
C LEU A 49 1.81 10.98 -5.22
N ARG A 50 1.27 11.56 -4.13
CA ARG A 50 2.06 12.33 -3.17
C ARG A 50 3.14 11.47 -2.51
N SER A 51 2.78 10.30 -1.99
CA SER A 51 3.74 9.35 -1.40
C SER A 51 4.85 8.99 -2.40
N PHE A 52 4.48 8.76 -3.66
CA PHE A 52 5.43 8.45 -4.72
C PHE A 52 6.38 9.62 -5.00
N ASN A 53 5.89 10.85 -5.02
CA ASN A 53 6.75 12.03 -5.20
C ASN A 53 7.68 12.26 -4.00
N ASP A 54 7.17 12.10 -2.78
CA ASP A 54 7.92 12.41 -1.55
C ASP A 54 8.95 11.33 -1.20
N THR A 55 8.66 10.06 -1.50
CA THR A 55 9.45 8.90 -1.02
C THR A 55 9.90 7.95 -2.13
N GLY A 56 9.44 8.14 -3.37
CA GLY A 56 9.63 7.21 -4.48
C GLY A 56 8.75 5.95 -4.41
N LYS A 57 7.84 5.85 -3.43
CA LYS A 57 7.07 4.62 -3.15
C LYS A 57 5.57 4.87 -3.02
N PHE A 58 4.79 3.91 -3.51
CA PHE A 58 3.33 3.92 -3.39
C PHE A 58 2.88 3.35 -2.04
N LEU A 59 1.80 3.88 -1.49
CA LEU A 59 1.12 3.35 -0.30
C LEU A 59 0.40 2.04 -0.60
N CYS A 60 0.06 1.75 -1.85
CA CYS A 60 -0.65 0.53 -2.27
C CYS A 60 -2.03 0.32 -1.60
N LYS A 61 -2.70 1.41 -1.22
CA LYS A 61 -4.08 1.44 -0.70
C LYS A 61 -5.11 1.62 -1.82
N HIS A 62 -4.72 2.25 -2.93
CA HIS A 62 -5.64 2.50 -4.04
C HIS A 62 -6.11 1.20 -4.72
N PRO A 63 -7.41 1.04 -5.09
CA PRO A 63 -7.97 -0.20 -5.63
C PRO A 63 -7.21 -0.76 -6.85
N ILE A 64 -6.73 0.11 -7.74
CA ILE A 64 -5.96 -0.29 -8.93
C ILE A 64 -4.62 -0.96 -8.58
N LEU A 65 -4.03 -0.59 -7.43
CA LEU A 65 -2.76 -1.15 -6.95
C LEU A 65 -2.94 -2.45 -6.16
N TYR A 66 -4.16 -2.69 -5.66
CA TYR A 66 -4.48 -3.78 -4.75
C TYR A 66 -4.17 -5.17 -5.33
N GLY A 67 -4.33 -5.36 -6.65
CA GLY A 67 -4.14 -6.65 -7.34
C GLY A 67 -2.75 -6.89 -7.95
N ARG A 68 -1.93 -5.86 -8.11
CA ARG A 68 -0.63 -5.93 -8.83
C ARG A 68 0.60 -5.84 -7.91
N SER A 69 0.36 -5.63 -6.63
CA SER A 69 1.39 -5.44 -5.61
C SER A 69 1.76 -6.74 -4.91
N GLU A 70 2.93 -6.78 -4.27
CA GLU A 70 3.35 -7.86 -3.35
C GLU A 70 2.27 -8.17 -2.30
N ILE A 71 1.47 -7.15 -1.92
CA ILE A 71 0.31 -7.25 -1.03
C ILE A 71 -0.73 -8.24 -1.55
N ALA A 72 -1.09 -8.22 -2.84
CA ALA A 72 -2.05 -9.18 -3.41
C ALA A 72 -1.56 -10.63 -3.28
N LYS A 73 -0.25 -10.85 -3.51
CA LYS A 73 0.36 -12.18 -3.34
C LYS A 73 0.30 -12.62 -1.88
N LEU A 74 0.59 -11.71 -0.96
CA LEU A 74 0.50 -11.95 0.47
C LEU A 74 -0.95 -12.22 0.95
N ILE A 75 -1.95 -11.50 0.42
CA ILE A 75 -3.38 -11.76 0.69
C ILE A 75 -3.78 -13.13 0.15
N LYS A 76 -3.36 -13.49 -1.07
CA LYS A 76 -3.61 -14.80 -1.65
C LYS A 76 -2.98 -15.90 -0.80
N LEU A 77 -1.74 -15.69 -0.34
CA LEU A 77 -1.05 -16.61 0.57
C LEU A 77 -1.80 -16.74 1.89
N LEU A 78 -2.22 -15.63 2.51
CA LEU A 78 -2.98 -15.64 3.75
C LEU A 78 -4.32 -16.39 3.63
N LYS A 79 -4.99 -16.32 2.47
CA LYS A 79 -6.23 -17.06 2.21
C LYS A 79 -5.98 -18.55 1.96
N ALA A 80 -4.90 -18.90 1.27
CA ALA A 80 -4.58 -20.28 0.91
C ALA A 80 -3.93 -21.06 2.06
N ASP A 81 -2.96 -20.45 2.74
CA ASP A 81 -2.20 -21.03 3.84
C ASP A 81 -1.82 -19.95 4.88
N PRO A 82 -2.65 -19.77 5.92
CA PRO A 82 -2.37 -18.83 6.99
C PRO A 82 -1.10 -19.16 7.78
N ALA A 83 -0.73 -20.44 7.92
CA ALA A 83 0.43 -20.86 8.69
C ALA A 83 1.73 -20.46 7.98
N GLU A 84 1.79 -20.67 6.66
CA GLU A 84 2.93 -20.25 5.84
C GLU A 84 3.08 -18.72 5.82
N PHE A 85 1.98 -17.99 5.79
CA PHE A 85 2.01 -16.52 5.91
C PHE A 85 2.63 -16.08 7.25
N LEU A 86 2.19 -16.67 8.37
CA LEU A 86 2.76 -16.38 9.70
C LEU A 86 4.24 -16.77 9.80
N ARG A 87 4.63 -17.90 9.21
CA ARG A 87 6.03 -18.34 9.15
C ARG A 87 6.91 -17.32 8.42
N ARG A 88 6.46 -16.85 7.25
CA ARG A 88 7.18 -15.81 6.49
C ARG A 88 7.26 -14.50 7.26
N HIS A 89 6.17 -14.09 7.91
CA HIS A 89 6.17 -12.89 8.75
C HIS A 89 7.20 -13.00 9.90
N LYS A 90 7.23 -14.13 10.60
CA LYS A 90 8.22 -14.41 11.65
C LYS A 90 9.65 -14.34 11.11
N ASN A 91 9.91 -14.95 9.95
CA ASN A 91 11.23 -14.89 9.31
C ASN A 91 11.67 -13.44 9.00
N VAL A 92 10.75 -12.58 8.57
CA VAL A 92 11.05 -11.16 8.34
C VAL A 92 11.44 -10.47 9.65
N LEU A 93 10.67 -10.68 10.73
CA LEU A 93 10.97 -10.11 12.05
C LEU A 93 12.32 -10.59 12.61
N ASP A 94 12.64 -11.88 12.44
CA ASP A 94 13.91 -12.45 12.87
C ASP A 94 15.09 -11.86 12.09
N ASN A 95 14.93 -11.62 10.78
CA ASN A 95 15.94 -10.95 9.97
C ASN A 95 16.13 -9.48 10.39
N ILE A 96 15.05 -8.74 10.69
CA ILE A 96 15.15 -7.38 11.23
C ILE A 96 15.97 -7.38 12.52
N LYS A 97 15.67 -8.29 13.45
CA LYS A 97 16.42 -8.45 14.71
C LYS A 97 17.89 -8.77 14.43
N ARG A 98 18.17 -9.68 13.50
CA ARG A 98 19.52 -10.08 13.09
C ARG A 98 20.34 -8.90 12.54
N TYR A 99 19.82 -8.17 11.55
CA TYR A 99 20.54 -7.05 10.94
C TYR A 99 20.70 -5.87 11.92
N ARG A 100 19.73 -5.61 12.79
CA ARG A 100 19.90 -4.65 13.91
C ARG A 100 21.07 -5.02 14.81
N SER A 101 21.25 -6.30 15.11
CA SER A 101 22.40 -6.77 15.89
C SER A 101 23.71 -6.65 15.11
N TYR A 102 23.72 -7.00 13.82
CA TYR A 102 24.93 -6.88 12.98
C TYR A 102 25.45 -5.45 12.87
N LEU A 103 24.56 -4.46 12.78
CA LEU A 103 24.97 -3.05 12.74
C LEU A 103 25.69 -2.57 14.01
N LYS A 104 25.44 -3.22 15.16
CA LYS A 104 26.09 -2.90 16.45
C LYS A 104 27.46 -3.56 16.59
N ARG A 105 27.77 -4.57 15.78
CA ARG A 105 29.00 -5.34 15.86
C ARG A 105 30.19 -4.56 15.27
N SER A 106 31.35 -4.65 15.91
CA SER A 106 32.60 -4.02 15.48
C SER A 106 33.29 -4.81 14.36
N ASP A 107 33.16 -6.14 14.35
CA ASP A 107 33.75 -7.05 13.36
C ASP A 107 33.10 -6.96 11.96
N ARG A 108 31.97 -6.26 11.84
CA ARG A 108 31.21 -6.15 10.58
C ARG A 108 31.19 -4.73 10.00
N LYS A 109 32.14 -3.87 10.37
CA LYS A 109 32.22 -2.49 9.88
C LYS A 109 32.17 -2.41 8.36
N ASP A 110 32.90 -3.27 7.67
CA ASP A 110 33.02 -3.28 6.21
C ASP A 110 31.70 -3.64 5.50
N ARG A 111 30.77 -4.31 6.21
CA ARG A 111 29.48 -4.74 5.67
C ARG A 111 28.30 -3.89 6.14
N ARG A 112 28.54 -2.84 6.94
CA ARG A 112 27.47 -2.02 7.53
C ARG A 112 26.53 -1.41 6.51
N THR A 113 27.06 -0.96 5.37
CA THR A 113 26.24 -0.39 4.29
C THR A 113 25.27 -1.44 3.74
N GLN A 114 25.76 -2.66 3.47
CA GLN A 114 24.93 -3.75 3.00
C GLN A 114 23.92 -4.22 4.05
N ASP A 115 24.34 -4.33 5.31
CA ASP A 115 23.47 -4.71 6.42
C ASP A 115 22.36 -3.67 6.65
N ARG A 116 22.64 -2.37 6.43
CA ARG A 116 21.63 -1.31 6.49
C ARG A 116 20.60 -1.43 5.36
N GLN A 117 21.05 -1.64 4.12
CA GLN A 117 20.14 -1.86 2.99
C GLN A 117 19.26 -3.11 3.20
N ASN A 118 19.83 -4.20 3.72
CA ASN A 118 19.07 -5.41 4.02
C ASN A 118 18.06 -5.18 5.15
N LEU A 119 18.43 -4.43 6.18
CA LEU A 119 17.51 -4.03 7.24
C LEU A 119 16.34 -3.21 6.68
N GLU A 120 16.60 -2.24 5.81
CA GLU A 120 15.55 -1.43 5.17
C GLU A 120 14.60 -2.30 4.34
N ARG A 121 15.13 -3.23 3.53
CA ARG A 121 14.32 -4.18 2.74
C ARG A 121 13.39 -5.02 3.62
N HIS A 122 13.92 -5.57 4.71
CA HIS A 122 13.10 -6.39 5.62
C HIS A 122 12.07 -5.54 6.38
N GLN A 123 12.39 -4.31 6.76
CA GLN A 123 11.43 -3.38 7.35
C GLN A 123 10.31 -2.99 6.37
N GLU A 124 10.64 -2.85 5.08
CA GLU A 124 9.65 -2.60 4.05
C GLU A 124 8.73 -3.79 3.87
N HIS A 125 9.27 -5.01 3.81
CA HIS A 125 8.46 -6.23 3.81
C HIS A 125 7.55 -6.33 5.04
N GLU A 126 8.04 -6.00 6.23
CA GLU A 126 7.24 -6.01 7.47
C GLU A 126 6.04 -5.05 7.40
N ARG A 127 6.22 -3.86 6.82
CA ARG A 127 5.12 -2.92 6.57
C ARG A 127 4.05 -3.53 5.65
N LEU A 128 4.45 -4.27 4.61
CA LEU A 128 3.48 -4.94 3.73
C LEU A 128 2.69 -6.01 4.49
N PHE A 129 3.36 -6.81 5.33
CA PHE A 129 2.68 -7.79 6.18
C PHE A 129 1.67 -7.12 7.13
N LYS A 130 2.04 -6.03 7.78
CA LYS A 130 1.13 -5.24 8.64
C LYS A 130 -0.08 -4.70 7.87
N MET A 131 0.15 -4.13 6.69
CA MET A 131 -0.94 -3.62 5.84
C MET A 131 -1.94 -4.73 5.46
N VAL A 132 -1.45 -5.93 5.14
CA VAL A 132 -2.31 -7.09 4.84
C VAL A 132 -3.10 -7.52 6.09
N PHE A 133 -2.47 -7.53 7.26
CA PHE A 133 -3.13 -7.80 8.53
C PHE A 133 -4.24 -6.77 8.83
N GLU A 134 -3.92 -5.47 8.75
CA GLU A 134 -4.88 -4.38 9.00
C GLU A 134 -6.08 -4.41 8.05
N GLN A 135 -5.90 -4.88 6.82
CA GLN A 135 -7.00 -5.01 5.85
C GLN A 135 -7.94 -6.18 6.14
N LYS A 136 -7.45 -7.26 6.78
CA LYS A 136 -8.29 -8.43 7.11
C LYS A 136 -9.08 -8.24 8.40
N TYR A 137 -8.49 -7.55 9.38
CA TYR A 137 -9.07 -7.37 10.71
C TYR A 137 -9.66 -5.96 10.91
N LYS A 138 -9.95 -5.26 9.82
CA LYS A 138 -10.83 -4.08 9.78
C LYS A 138 -12.25 -4.51 9.48
#